data_AF-A0A9P0KYF0-F1
#
_entry.id   AF-A0A9P0KYF0-F1
#
_cell.length_a   1.000
_cell.length_b   1.000
_cell.length_c   1.000
_cell.angle_alpha   90.00
_cell.angle_beta   90.00
_cell.angle_gamma   90.00
#
_symmetry.space_group_name_H-M   'P 1'
#
loop_
_entity.id
_entity.type
_entity.pdbx_description
1 polymer ?
#
loop_
_entity_poly.entity_id
_entity_poly.type
_entity_poly.pdbx_seq_one_letter_code
_entity_poly.pdbx_strand_id
1 'polypeptide(L)' 'MDLFESNNIPFQNIIGFGSDGCNTMFGANNSVVSRLKLNLLGIIVQKCICHSLHLCASGLVKFCPVIVKI' A
#
# COMPACT_ATOMS: atom_id res chain seq x y z
N MET A 1 -10.80 16.60 -1.62
CA MET A 1 -11.68 15.41 -1.58
C MET A 1 -12.29 15.20 -2.97
N ASP A 2 -11.61 15.64 -4.03
CA ASP A 2 -12.31 16.06 -5.25
C ASP A 2 -12.39 14.97 -6.32
N LEU A 3 -11.50 13.97 -6.27
CA LEU A 3 -11.49 12.89 -7.27
C LEU A 3 -12.74 12.00 -7.15
N PHE A 4 -13.09 11.59 -5.93
CA PHE A 4 -14.25 10.72 -5.70
C PHE A 4 -15.56 11.46 -6.00
N GLU A 5 -15.68 12.70 -5.52
CA GLU A 5 -16.86 13.55 -5.74
C GLU A 5 -17.07 13.88 -7.22
N SER A 6 -16.02 14.28 -7.95
CA SER A 6 -16.12 14.57 -9.39
C SER A 6 -16.51 13.37 -10.24
N ASN A 7 -16.17 12.16 -9.80
CA ASN A 7 -16.51 10.92 -10.49
C ASN A 7 -17.80 10.27 -9.95
N ASN A 8 -18.51 10.91 -9.02
CA ASN A 8 -19.68 10.34 -8.34
C ASN A 8 -19.40 8.94 -7.72
N ILE A 9 -18.19 8.73 -7.21
CA ILE A 9 -17.78 7.48 -6.56
C ILE A 9 -17.94 7.66 -5.06
N PRO A 10 -18.98 7.08 -4.42
CA PRO A 10 -19.18 7.22 -2.99
C PRO A 10 -18.06 6.53 -2.24
N PHE A 11 -17.44 7.26 -1.31
CA PHE A 11 -16.32 6.78 -0.51
C PHE A 11 -16.66 5.53 0.30
N GLN A 12 -17.92 5.40 0.74
CA GLN A 12 -18.45 4.27 1.50
C GLN A 12 -18.47 2.95 0.72
N ASN A 13 -18.39 2.98 -0.61
CA ASN A 13 -18.36 1.77 -1.43
C ASN A 13 -16.97 1.15 -1.57
N ILE A 14 -15.94 1.76 -0.97
CA ILE A 14 -14.59 1.22 -1.00
C ILE A 14 -14.51 -0.02 -0.11
N ILE A 15 -14.38 -1.19 -0.74
CA ILE A 15 -14.24 -2.49 -0.05
C ILE A 15 -12.80 -2.80 0.35
N GLY A 16 -11.82 -2.21 -0.36
CA GLY A 16 -10.42 -2.50 -0.10
C GLY A 16 -9.45 -1.47 -0.65
N PHE A 17 -8.25 -1.48 -0.08
CA PHE A 17 -7.18 -0.55 -0.42
C PHE A 17 -5.84 -1.28 -0.53
N GLY A 18 -5.17 -1.12 -1.68
CA GLY A 18 -3.86 -1.69 -1.96
C GLY A 18 -2.83 -0.61 -2.27
N SER A 19 -1.70 -0.60 -1.56
CA SER A 19 -0.58 0.34 -1.84
C SER A 19 0.76 -0.25 -1.45
N ASP A 20 1.85 0.42 -1.81
CA ASP A 20 3.18 0.18 -1.26
C ASP A 20 3.19 0.22 0.27
N GLY A 21 4.12 -0.51 0.88
CA GLY A 21 4.17 -0.70 2.33
C GLY A 21 4.82 0.44 3.11
N CYS A 22 5.01 1.63 2.52
CA CYS A 22 5.69 2.73 3.20
C CYS A 22 4.86 3.30 4.36
N ASN A 23 5.51 3.98 5.31
CA ASN A 23 4.84 4.49 6.52
C ASN A 23 3.71 5.49 6.22
N THR A 24 3.82 6.28 5.16
CA THR A 24 2.75 7.20 4.75
C THR A 24 1.47 6.45 4.39
N MET A 25 1.58 5.24 3.81
CA MET A 25 0.44 4.44 3.39
C MET A 25 -0.02 3.45 4.47
N PHE A 26 0.91 2.74 5.10
CA PHE A 26 0.64 1.62 6.02
C PHE A 26 1.19 1.81 7.45
N GLY A 27 1.71 2.99 7.78
CA GLY A 27 2.22 3.28 9.14
C GLY A 27 1.14 3.20 10.21
N ALA A 28 1.55 3.02 11.46
CA ALA A 28 0.62 2.90 12.59
C ALA A 28 -0.13 4.21 12.88
N ASN A 29 0.54 5.35 12.71
CA ASN A 29 0.02 6.66 13.05
C ASN A 29 -0.08 7.54 11.81
N ASN A 30 -1.22 8.20 11.64
CA ASN A 30 -1.46 9.21 10.60
C ASN A 30 -1.16 8.75 9.16
N SER A 31 -1.25 7.44 8.90
CA SER A 31 -1.15 6.86 7.56
C SER A 31 -2.49 6.84 6.85
N VAL A 32 -2.47 6.65 5.53
CA VAL A 32 -3.69 6.47 4.71
C VAL A 32 -4.52 5.30 5.24
N VAL A 33 -3.90 4.15 5.53
CA VAL A 33 -4.62 2.99 6.10
C VAL A 33 -5.20 3.29 7.49
N SER A 34 -4.48 4.00 8.35
CA SER A 34 -5.02 4.35 9.68
C SER A 34 -6.26 5.25 9.56
N ARG A 35 -6.25 6.19 8.61
CA ARG A 35 -7.38 7.08 8.32
C ARG A 35 -8.53 6.33 7.65
N LEU A 36 -8.24 5.42 6.72
CA LEU A 36 -9.25 4.58 6.07
C LEU A 36 -9.96 3.68 7.08
N LYS A 37 -9.22 3.03 7.99
CA LYS A 37 -9.82 2.18 9.04
C LYS A 37 -10.72 2.94 10.02
N LEU A 38 -10.47 4.23 10.23
CA LEU A 38 -11.34 5.08 11.06
C LEU A 38 -12.66 5.44 10.35
N ASN A 39 -12.64 5.59 9.03
CA ASN A 39 -13.81 6.00 8.25
C ASN A 39 -14.58 4.81 7.64
N LEU A 40 -13.93 3.67 7.44
CA LEU A 40 -14.44 2.48 6.77
C LEU A 40 -14.18 1.24 7.65
N LEU A 41 -15.13 0.95 8.54
CA LEU A 41 -15.09 -0.24 9.39
C LEU A 41 -15.16 -1.49 8.50
N GLY A 42 -14.14 -2.35 8.59
CA GLY A 42 -14.09 -3.61 7.83
C GLY A 42 -13.40 -3.54 6.46
N ILE A 43 -12.77 -2.41 6.11
CA ILE A 43 -11.99 -2.31 4.86
C ILE A 43 -10.85 -3.34 4.81
N ILE A 44 -10.71 -4.00 3.66
CA ILE A 44 -9.61 -4.95 3.39
C ILE A 44 -8.38 -4.15 2.94
N VAL A 45 -7.24 -4.34 3.59
CA VAL A 45 -6.00 -3.62 3.25
C VAL A 45 -4.88 -4.59 2.87
N GLN A 46 -4.23 -4.34 1.74
CA GLN A 46 -3.19 -5.22 1.19
C GLN A 46 -1.93 -4.43 0.80
N LYS A 47 -0.76 -4.86 1.25
CA LYS A 47 0.50 -4.29 0.76
C LYS A 47 0.80 -4.79 -0.65
N CYS A 48 1.35 -3.93 -1.50
CA CYS A 48 1.67 -4.28 -2.89
C CYS A 48 2.71 -5.40 -2.96
N ILE A 49 2.29 -6.56 -3.50
CA ILE A 49 3.13 -7.75 -3.65
C ILE A 49 4.32 -7.45 -4.57
N CYS A 50 4.09 -6.72 -5.67
CA CYS A 50 5.15 -6.34 -6.61
C CYS A 50 6.24 -5.51 -5.93
N HIS A 51 5.84 -4.56 -5.09
CA HIS A 51 6.79 -3.74 -4.34
C HIS A 51 7.56 -4.58 -3.30
N SER A 52 6.87 -5.49 -2.60
CA SER A 52 7.52 -6.42 -1.66
C SER A 52 8.55 -7.32 -2.37
N LEU A 53 8.20 -7.91 -3.52
CA LEU A 53 9.10 -8.73 -4.32
C LEU A 53 10.31 -7.93 -4.81
N HIS A 54 10.09 -6.71 -5.29
CA HIS A 54 11.17 -5.81 -5.69
C HIS A 54 12.13 -5.50 -4.54
N LEU A 55 11.61 -5.23 -3.33
CA LEU A 55 12.46 -5.00 -2.15
C LEU A 55 13.26 -6.25 -1.77
N CYS A 56 12.66 -7.44 -1.85
CA CYS A 56 13.37 -8.71 -1.61
C CYS A 56 14.51 -8.91 -2.62
N ALA A 57 14.25 -8.75 -3.91
CA ALA A 57 15.26 -8.89 -4.96
C ALA A 57 16.37 -7.84 -4.81
N SER A 58 16.01 -6.57 -4.62
CA SER A 58 16.95 -5.46 -4.42
C SER A 58 17.80 -5.65 -3.16
N GLY A 59 17.22 -6.18 -2.08
CA GLY A 59 17.95 -6.53 -0.86
C GLY A 59 18.95 -7.67 -1.08
N LEU A 60 18.54 -8.70 -1.84
CA LEU A 60 19.41 -9.83 -2.16
C LEU A 60 20.61 -9.40 -3.02
N VAL A 61 20.40 -8.58 -4.04
CA VAL A 61 21.50 -8.06 -4.89
C VAL A 61 22.50 -7.26 -4.06
N LYS A 62 22.03 -6.45 -3.08
CA LYS A 62 22.91 -5.71 -2.17
C LYS A 62 23.73 -6.62 -1.25
N PHE A 63 23.14 -7.71 -0.77
CA PHE A 63 23.80 -8.65 0.13
C PHE A 63 24.76 -9.61 -0.61
N CYS A 64 24.35 -10.10 -1.79
CA CYS A 64 25.09 -11.08 -2.55
C CYS A 64 25.07 -10.78 -4.06
N PRO A 65 25.87 -9.80 -4.53
CA PRO A 65 25.88 -9.39 -5.93
C PRO A 65 26.47 -10.45 -6.88
N VAL A 66 27.25 -11.39 -6.36
CA VAL A 66 27.92 -12.45 -7.14
C VAL A 66 26.99 -13.59 -7.55
N ILE A 67 25.90 -13.84 -6.81
CA ILE A 67 24.96 -14.94 -7.10
C ILE A 67 23.83 -14.49 -8.03
N VAL A 68 23.48 -13.20 -8.01
CA VAL A 68 22.29 -12.68 -8.69
C VAL A 68 22.71 -11.84 -9.90
N LYS A 69 22.76 -12.47 -11.07
CA LYS A 69 22.83 -11.79 -12.37
C LYS A 69 21.40 -11.58 -12.89
N ILE A 70 20.89 -10.36 -12.77
CA ILE A 70 19.62 -9.93 -13.39
C ILE A 70 19.95 -9.24 -14.71
#